data_AF-A0A1V5MTL9-F1
#
_entry.id   AF-A0A1V5MTL9-F1
#
_cell.length_a   1.000
_cell.length_b   1.000
_cell.length_c   1.000
_cell.angle_alpha   90.00
_cell.angle_beta   90.00
_cell.angle_gamma   90.00
#
_symmetry.space_group_name_H-M   'P 1'
#
loop_
_entity.id
_entity.type
_entity.pdbx_description
1 polymer ?
#
loop_
_entity_poly.entity_id
_entity_poly.type
_entity_poly.pdbx_seq_one_letter_code
_entity_poly.pdbx_strand_id
1 'polypeptide(L)' 'MQHGVLTPVEPAMPFHTRLPVITPSGNNKAIKGEMEIKLDIYNPISPYDTIAFDFYIVDRALHKSNTVSTPLIVVQK' A
#
# COMPACT_ATOMS: atom_id res chain seq x y z
N MET A 1 9.77 1.94 13.93
CA MET A 1 10.80 3.00 14.05
C MET A 1 11.99 2.43 14.79
N GLN A 2 13.15 2.34 14.15
CA GLN A 2 14.38 1.85 14.78
C GLN A 2 15.32 3.05 14.99
N HIS A 3 15.61 3.38 16.25
CA HIS A 3 16.44 4.53 16.61
C HIS A 3 15.95 5.88 16.05
N GLY A 4 14.63 6.07 15.95
CA GLY A 4 14.03 7.29 15.40
C GLY A 4 13.99 7.36 13.86
N VAL A 5 14.43 6.31 13.17
CA VAL A 5 14.42 6.21 11.71
C VAL A 5 13.44 5.12 11.25
N LEU A 6 12.71 5.38 10.16
CA LEU A 6 11.96 4.34 9.46
C LEU A 6 12.94 3.48 8.66
N THR A 7 13.17 2.25 9.12
CA THR A 7 13.90 1.25 8.36
C THR A 7 12.90 0.50 7.48
N PRO A 8 13.08 0.47 6.15
CA PRO A 8 12.29 -0.38 5.28
C PRO A 8 12.46 -1.84 5.67
N VAL A 9 11.37 -2.56 5.83
CA VAL A 9 11.37 -4.00 6.09
C VAL A 9 10.61 -4.67 4.96
N GLU A 10 11.20 -5.69 4.35
CA GLU A 10 10.46 -6.52 3.41
C GLU A 10 9.45 -7.37 4.18
N PRO A 11 8.15 -7.29 3.84
CA PRO A 11 7.17 -8.12 4.49
C PRO A 11 7.39 -9.59 4.12
N ALA A 12 7.12 -10.49 5.06
CA ALA A 12 7.25 -11.93 4.84
C ALA A 12 6.35 -12.46 3.71
N MET A 13 5.27 -11.73 3.40
CA MET A 13 4.44 -11.95 2.21
C MET A 13 4.14 -10.61 1.54
N PRO A 14 4.10 -10.56 0.19
CA PRO A 14 3.82 -9.32 -0.50
C PRO A 14 2.35 -8.90 -0.37
N PHE A 15 2.13 -7.61 -0.19
CA PHE A 15 0.79 -7.00 -0.13
C PHE A 15 0.30 -6.61 -1.52
N HIS A 16 0.02 -7.61 -2.37
CA HIS A 16 -0.50 -7.37 -3.72
C HIS A 16 -2.01 -7.57 -3.76
N THR A 17 -2.76 -6.54 -4.19
CA THR A 17 -4.18 -6.69 -4.54
C THR A 17 -4.40 -6.36 -6.01
N ARG A 18 -5.37 -7.01 -6.65
CA ARG A 18 -5.77 -6.71 -8.03
C ARG A 18 -7.07 -5.94 -8.02
N LEU A 19 -7.07 -4.81 -8.74
CA LEU A 19 -8.30 -4.09 -9.01
C LEU A 19 -9.14 -4.88 -10.01
N PRO A 20 -10.47 -4.91 -9.83
CA PRO A 20 -11.35 -5.43 -10.87
C PRO A 20 -11.22 -4.59 -12.15
N VAL A 21 -11.69 -5.13 -13.27
CA VAL A 21 -11.74 -4.39 -14.53
C VAL A 21 -12.82 -3.31 -14.41
N ILE A 22 -12.36 -2.08 -14.14
CA ILE A 22 -13.22 -0.89 -13.97
C ILE A 22 -13.17 0.05 -15.18
N THR A 23 -12.52 -0.36 -16.27
CA THR A 23 -12.46 0.44 -17.51
C THR A 23 -13.84 0.56 -18.14
N PRO A 24 -14.37 1.79 -18.33
CA PRO A 24 -15.66 2.01 -18.98
C PRO A 24 -15.66 1.52 -20.43
N SER A 25 -16.84 1.17 -20.94
CA SER A 25 -17.04 0.97 -22.37
C SER A 25 -17.04 2.32 -23.11
N GLY A 26 -16.52 2.33 -24.34
CA GLY A 26 -16.49 3.53 -25.19
C GLY A 26 -15.13 4.24 -25.25
N ASN A 27 -15.16 5.47 -25.78
CA ASN A 27 -13.94 6.25 -26.10
C ASN A 27 -13.31 6.90 -24.86
N ASN A 28 -14.11 7.25 -23.84
CA ASN A 28 -13.60 7.84 -22.61
C ASN A 28 -13.26 6.75 -21.59
N LYS A 29 -11.97 6.59 -21.31
CA LYS A 29 -11.44 5.58 -20.38
C LYS A 29 -11.01 6.16 -19.03
N ALA A 30 -11.25 7.46 -18.80
CA ALA A 30 -10.94 8.08 -17.52
C ALA A 30 -11.81 7.49 -16.40
N ILE A 31 -11.18 7.15 -15.28
CA ILE A 31 -11.84 6.55 -14.11
C ILE A 31 -11.56 7.46 -12.92
N LYS A 32 -12.59 7.76 -12.12
CA LYS A 32 -12.48 8.43 -10.83
C LYS A 32 -13.33 7.67 -9.81
N GLY A 33 -12.79 7.46 -8.64
CA GLY A 33 -13.49 6.78 -7.55
C GLY A 33 -12.64 6.73 -6.29
N GLU A 34 -13.21 6.13 -5.26
CA GLU A 34 -12.53 5.82 -4.00
C GLU A 34 -12.24 4.32 -3.94
N MET A 35 -11.14 3.97 -3.28
CA MET A 35 -10.70 2.60 -3.11
C MET A 35 -10.34 2.38 -1.65
N GLU A 36 -10.86 1.30 -1.09
CA GLU A 36 -10.53 0.87 0.27
C GLU A 36 -9.83 -0.48 0.20
N ILE A 37 -8.66 -0.57 0.83
CA ILE A 37 -7.90 -1.81 0.96
C ILE A 37 -7.68 -2.05 2.44
N LYS A 38 -8.17 -3.19 2.94
CA LYS A 38 -7.87 -3.64 4.29
C LYS A 38 -6.56 -4.42 4.27
N LEU A 39 -5.59 -3.98 5.06
CA LEU A 39 -4.33 -4.67 5.28
C LEU A 39 -4.28 -5.19 6.72
N ASP A 40 -4.26 -6.51 6.90
CA ASP A 40 -4.07 -7.12 8.20
C ASP A 40 -2.57 -7.23 8.51
N ILE A 41 -2.14 -6.53 9.55
CA ILE A 41 -0.73 -6.41 9.92
C ILE A 41 -0.44 -7.40 11.04
N TYR A 42 0.23 -8.50 10.71
CA TYR A 42 0.63 -9.50 11.69
C TYR A 42 2.15 -9.53 11.82
N ASN A 43 2.68 -8.81 12.81
CA ASN A 43 4.10 -8.82 13.13
C ASN A 43 4.34 -8.87 14.66
N PRO A 44 3.91 -9.97 15.33
CA PRO A 44 3.94 -10.06 16.80
C PRO A 44 5.36 -10.04 17.39
N ILE A 45 6.36 -10.40 16.58
CA ILE A 45 7.77 -10.47 16.99
C ILE A 45 8.52 -9.15 16.82
N SER A 46 7.92 -8.14 16.19
CA SER A 46 8.53 -6.82 16.08
C SER A 46 8.80 -6.22 17.46
N PRO A 47 10.02 -5.71 17.73
CA PRO A 47 10.30 -4.93 18.93
C PRO A 47 9.80 -3.48 18.80
N TYR A 48 9.28 -3.08 17.64
CA TYR A 48 8.83 -1.72 17.34
C TYR A 48 7.30 -1.62 17.27
N ASP A 49 6.77 -0.48 17.70
CA ASP A 49 5.34 -0.14 17.76
C ASP A 49 4.89 0.85 16.68
N THR A 50 5.79 1.33 15.83
CA THR A 50 5.48 2.38 14.86
C THR A 50 5.88 1.96 13.45
N ILE A 51 4.93 2.05 12.52
CA ILE A 51 5.06 1.63 11.12
C ILE A 51 4.52 2.71 10.16
N ALA A 52 4.89 2.61 8.89
CA ALA A 52 4.33 3.38 7.78
C ALA A 52 4.41 2.54 6.50
N PHE A 53 3.57 2.85 5.51
CA PHE A 53 3.54 2.15 4.23
C PHE A 53 3.76 3.11 3.07
N ASP A 54 4.60 2.68 2.13
CA ASP A 54 4.68 3.27 0.79
C ASP A 54 3.84 2.42 -0.17
N PHE A 55 3.02 3.05 -1.00
CA PHE A 55 2.18 2.37 -1.97
C PHE A 55 2.15 3.09 -3.32
N TYR A 56 1.88 2.31 -4.37
CA TYR A 56 1.75 2.75 -5.75
C TYR A 56 0.85 1.80 -6.53
N ILE A 57 0.38 2.25 -7.69
CA ILE A 57 -0.43 1.44 -8.61
C ILE A 57 0.40 1.17 -9.87
N VAL A 58 0.20 -0.02 -10.45
CA VAL A 58 0.77 -0.39 -11.74
C VAL A 58 -0.37 -0.71 -12.70
N ASP A 59 -0.35 -0.10 -13.88
CA ASP A 59 -1.34 -0.37 -14.93
C ASP A 59 -1.00 -1.64 -15.75
N ARG A 60 -1.84 -1.98 -16.72
CA ARG A 60 -1.65 -3.17 -17.58
C ARG A 60 -0.49 -3.05 -18.56
N ALA A 61 -0.02 -1.84 -18.82
CA ALA A 61 1.16 -1.55 -19.64
C ALA A 61 2.44 -1.45 -18.78
N LEU A 62 2.34 -1.77 -17.48
CA LEU A 62 3.42 -1.71 -16.50
C LEU A 62 3.88 -0.29 -16.15
N HIS A 63 3.06 0.73 -16.40
CA HIS A 63 3.36 2.06 -15.91
C HIS A 63 3.06 2.17 -14.42
N LYS A 64 4.02 2.73 -13.69
CA LYS A 64 3.94 2.97 -12.25
C LYS A 64 3.44 4.39 -11.97
N SER A 65 2.52 4.54 -11.04
CA SER A 65 2.10 5.85 -10.52
C SER A 65 3.20 6.51 -9.69
N ASN A 66 2.95 7.73 -9.22
CA ASN A 66 3.70 8.25 -8.07
C ASN A 66 3.52 7.31 -6.86
N THR A 67 4.56 7.23 -6.03
CA THR A 67 4.48 6.61 -4.71
C THR A 67 3.90 7.61 -3.71
N VAL A 68 3.07 7.13 -2.79
CA VAL A 68 2.54 7.90 -1.66
C VAL A 68 2.82 7.13 -0.37
N SER A 69 3.07 7.85 0.70
CA SER A 69 3.32 7.29 2.03
C SER A 69 2.14 7.54 2.96
N THR A 70 1.83 6.58 3.82
CA THR A 70 0.92 6.80 4.94
C THR A 70 1.59 7.69 6.01
N PRO A 71 0.81 8.36 6.86
CA PRO A 71 1.32 8.84 8.14
C PRO A 71 1.91 7.70 8.98
N LEU A 72 2.62 8.07 10.05
CA LEU A 72 3.06 7.11 11.06
C LEU A 72 1.83 6.49 11.77
N ILE A 73 1.84 5.18 11.89
CA ILE A 73 0.81 4.39 12.57
C ILE A 73 1.44 3.75 13.78
N VAL A 74 0.91 4.03 14.97
CA VAL A 74 1.29 3.37 16.22
C VAL A 74 0.42 2.13 16.39
N VAL A 75 1.02 0.95 16.35
CA VAL A 75 0.35 -0.34 16.56
C VAL A 75 0.37 -0.69 18.04
N GLN A 76 -0.79 -1.08 18.55
CA GLN A 76 -0.89 -1.67 19.89
C GLN A 76 -0.42 -3.12 19.82
N LYS A 77 0.37 -3.54 20.80
CA LYS A 77 0.91 -4.91 20.88
C LYS A 77 -0.05 -5.84 21.60
#